data_AF-A0A429QKW0-F1
#
_entry.id   AF-A0A429QKW0-F1
#
_cell.length_a   1.000
_cell.length_b   1.000
_cell.length_c   1.000
_cell.angle_alpha   90.00
_cell.angle_beta   90.00
_cell.angle_gamma   90.00
#
_symmetry.space_group_name_H-M   'P 1'
#
loop_
_entity.id
_entity.type
_entity.pdbx_description
1 polymer ?
#
loop_
_entity_poly.entity_id
_entity_poly.type
_entity_poly.pdbx_seq_one_letter_code
_entity_poly.pdbx_strand_id
1 'polypeptide(L)' 'ITNYLSQQIGHVLGTPEMQKFFRDRGAEPMPMKPEATGAFIAGEVDKWGKAVKQSGAQVD' A
#
# COMPACT_ATOMS: atom_id res chain seq x y z
N ILE A 1 -2.72 2.58 20.09
CA ILE A 1 -3.12 1.33 19.39
C ILE A 1 -2.60 1.30 17.96
N THR A 2 -2.82 2.33 17.13
CA THR A 2 -2.34 2.39 15.72
C THR A 2 -0.86 2.07 15.53
N ASN A 3 0.02 2.72 16.30
CA ASN A 3 1.47 2.48 16.18
C ASN A 3 1.86 1.05 16.57
N TYR A 4 1.22 0.50 17.60
CA TYR A 4 1.43 -0.88 18.02
C TYR A 4 1.03 -1.86 16.91
N LEU A 5 -0.17 -1.71 16.34
CA LEU A 5 -0.63 -2.56 15.25
C LEU A 5 0.27 -2.44 14.01
N SER A 6 0.66 -1.22 13.63
CA SER A 6 1.56 -1.01 12.50
C SER A 6 2.91 -1.70 12.71
N GLN A 7 3.47 -1.67 13.91
CA GLN A 7 4.70 -2.39 14.24
C GLN A 7 4.53 -3.91 14.14
N GLN A 8 3.45 -4.46 14.69
CA GLN A 8 3.19 -5.91 14.63
C GLN A 8 2.94 -6.39 13.19
N ILE A 9 2.16 -5.63 12.42
CA ILE A 9 1.92 -5.91 11.00
C ILE A 9 3.23 -5.84 10.22
N GLY A 10 4.04 -4.80 10.44
CA GLY A 10 5.35 -4.65 9.80
C GLY A 10 6.29 -5.81 10.12
N HIS A 11 6.28 -6.30 11.37
CA HIS A 11 7.06 -7.47 11.76
C HIS A 11 6.63 -8.74 11.00
N VAL A 12 5.34 -9.03 10.95
CA VAL A 12 4.78 -10.20 10.23
C VAL A 12 5.09 -10.11 8.74
N LEU A 13 4.86 -8.94 8.12
CA LEU A 13 5.18 -8.71 6.71
C LEU A 13 6.67 -8.86 6.39
N GLY A 14 7.57 -8.64 7.37
CA GLY A 14 9.01 -8.81 7.21
C GLY A 14 9.50 -10.26 7.27
N THR A 15 8.67 -11.20 7.69
CA THR A 15 9.07 -12.61 7.81
C THR A 15 9.29 -13.26 6.43
N PRO A 16 10.26 -14.19 6.28
CA PRO A 16 10.52 -14.86 4.99
C PRO A 16 9.29 -15.57 4.42
N GLU A 17 8.50 -16.20 5.29
CA GLU A 17 7.26 -16.90 4.91
C GLU A 17 6.23 -15.95 4.31
N MET A 18 5.93 -14.84 4.98
CA MET A 18 4.97 -13.86 4.46
C MET A 18 5.48 -13.18 3.20
N GLN A 19 6.77 -12.84 3.17
CA GLN A 19 7.44 -12.29 2.00
C GLN A 19 7.29 -13.22 0.78
N LYS A 20 7.49 -14.53 0.96
CA LYS A 20 7.25 -15.53 -0.08
C LYS A 20 5.77 -15.63 -0.45
N PHE A 21 4.87 -15.64 0.53
CA PHE A 21 3.43 -15.74 0.31
C PHE A 21 2.88 -14.65 -0.62
N PHE A 22 3.33 -13.40 -0.46
CA PHE A 22 2.96 -12.28 -1.34
C PHE A 22 3.59 -12.43 -2.74
N ARG A 23 4.90 -12.71 -2.80
CA ARG A 23 5.62 -12.83 -4.09
C ARG A 23 5.09 -13.98 -4.95
N ASP A 24 4.72 -15.10 -4.35
CA ASP A 24 4.11 -16.24 -5.06
C ASP A 24 2.77 -15.86 -5.74
N ARG A 25 2.14 -14.76 -5.30
CA ARG A 25 0.89 -14.22 -5.86
C ARG A 25 1.12 -12.96 -6.70
N GLY A 26 2.37 -12.67 -7.06
CA GLY A 26 2.73 -11.50 -7.87
C GLY A 26 2.62 -10.16 -7.14
N ALA A 27 2.60 -10.18 -5.80
CA ALA A 27 2.56 -8.98 -4.97
C ALA A 27 3.88 -8.74 -4.24
N GLU A 28 4.21 -7.46 -4.03
CA GLU A 28 5.35 -7.07 -3.21
C GLU A 28 4.87 -6.56 -1.84
N PRO A 29 5.37 -7.13 -0.73
CA PRO A 29 5.03 -6.66 0.61
C PRO A 29 5.67 -5.30 0.89
N MET A 30 4.85 -4.35 1.34
CA MET A 30 5.28 -2.97 1.63
C MET A 30 5.06 -2.62 3.12
N PRO A 31 5.95 -3.03 4.03
CA PRO A 31 5.87 -2.62 5.43
C PRO A 31 6.21 -1.13 5.55
N MET A 32 5.21 -0.31 5.87
CA MET A 32 5.35 1.15 6.03
C MET A 32 4.89 1.60 7.42
N LYS A 33 5.43 2.73 7.87
CA LYS A 33 4.91 3.45 9.04
C LYS A 33 3.58 4.14 8.69
N PRO A 34 2.69 4.40 9.66
CA PRO A 34 1.37 4.98 9.39
C PRO A 34 1.42 6.30 8.63
N GLU A 35 2.38 7.17 8.95
CA GLU A 35 2.53 8.48 8.30
C GLU A 35 2.96 8.31 6.83
N ALA A 36 3.86 7.36 6.55
CA ALA A 36 4.29 7.04 5.20
C ALA A 36 3.15 6.42 4.37
N THR A 37 2.33 5.55 4.98
CA THR A 37 1.12 5.02 4.33
C THR A 37 0.14 6.14 3.99
N GLY A 38 -0.08 7.09 4.89
CA GLY A 38 -0.94 8.26 4.63
C GLY A 38 -0.44 9.11 3.47
N ALA A 39 0.86 9.40 3.44
CA ALA A 39 1.49 10.15 2.35
C ALA A 39 1.40 9.40 1.00
N PHE A 40 1.59 8.08 1.00
CA PHE A 40 1.46 7.24 -0.18
C PHE A 40 0.04 7.31 -0.76
N ILE A 41 -0.99 7.13 0.07
CA ILE A 41 -2.39 7.20 -0.36
C ILE A 41 -2.71 8.58 -0.95
N ALA A 42 -2.30 9.66 -0.29
CA ALA A 42 -2.54 11.01 -0.78
C ALA A 42 -1.90 11.24 -2.17
N GLY A 43 -0.67 10.76 -2.37
CA GLY A 43 0.02 10.83 -3.66
C GLY A 43 -0.65 10.01 -4.76
N GLU A 44 -1.08 8.78 -4.45
CA GLU A 44 -1.77 7.92 -5.42
C GLU A 44 -3.14 8.49 -5.81
N VAL A 45 -3.88 9.08 -4.86
CA VAL A 45 -5.16 9.75 -5.15
C VAL A 45 -4.96 10.93 -6.11
N ASP A 46 -3.96 11.78 -5.87
CA ASP A 46 -3.68 12.92 -6.76
C ASP A 46 -3.26 12.46 -8.17
N LYS A 47 -2.31 11.51 -8.23
CA LYS A 47 -1.78 10.96 -9.48
C LYS A 47 -2.87 10.33 -10.33
N TRP A 48 -3.62 9.38 -9.77
CA TRP A 48 -4.62 8.65 -10.52
C TRP A 48 -5.87 9.50 -10.79
N GLY A 49 -6.22 10.42 -9.88
CA GLY A 49 -7.29 11.39 -10.11
C GLY A 49 -7.01 12.28 -11.32
N LYS A 50 -5.76 12.74 -11.50
CA LYS A 50 -5.35 13.48 -12.71
C LYS A 50 -5.43 12.61 -13.96
N ALA A 51 -4.91 11.38 -13.90
CA ALA A 51 -4.92 10.46 -15.03
C ALA A 51 -6.35 10.16 -15.53
N VAL A 52 -7.28 9.86 -14.60
CA VAL A 52 -8.69 9.59 -14.94
C VAL A 52 -9.32 10.80 -15.63
N LYS A 53 -9.18 12.00 -15.04
CA LYS A 53 -9.70 13.25 -15.64
C LYS A 53 -9.16 13.50 -17.04
N GLN A 54 -7.87 13.25 -17.26
CA GLN A 54 -7.24 13.42 -18.58
C GLN A 54 -7.72 12.39 -19.60
N SER A 55 -7.94 11.15 -19.17
CA SER A 55 -8.39 10.07 -20.04
C SER A 55 -9.87 10.15 -20.43
N GLY A 56 -10.69 10.88 -19.65
CA GLY A 56 -12.14 10.88 -19.79
C GLY A 56 -12.82 9.61 -19.29
N ALA A 57 -12.07 8.68 -18.69
CA ALA A 57 -12.62 7.47 -18.09
C ALA A 57 -13.59 7.82 -16.94
N GLN A 58 -14.70 7.09 -16.88
CA GLN A 58 -15.67 7.15 -15.79
C GLN A 58 -16.01 5.72 -15.36
N VAL A 59 -16.50 5.57 -14.14
CA VAL A 59 -17.07 4.31 -13.65
C VAL A 59 -18.55 4.31 -14.06
N ASP A 60 -19.03 3.19 -14.60
CA ASP A 60 -20.46 2.99 -14.90
C ASP A 60 -21.35 3.01 -13.64
#